data_AF-A0A845TTV7-F1
#
_entry.id   AF-A0A845TTV7-F1
#
_cell.length_a   1.000
_cell.length_b   1.000
_cell.length_c   1.000
_cell.angle_alpha   90.00
_cell.angle_beta   90.00
_cell.angle_gamma   90.00
#
_symmetry.space_group_name_H-M   'P 1'
#
loop_
_entity.id
_entity.type
_entity.pdbx_description
1 polymer ?
#
loop_
_entity_poly.entity_id
_entity_poly.type
_entity_poly.pdbx_seq_one_letter_code
_entity_poly.pdbx_strand_id
1 'polypeptide(L)'
;MNGLSLFSNADLLHASRFLARPPIKMIRPALTASCFFMQWVGRFFIERMNMKWRELTKAAASTAMGLALVACGGHDRNDASAQGNAPPPTAEAAIAKLENAGAIPKLDRSASLAGPDVDGNGVRDDIDAYINGKFTDAKQRKAVLQAARAMQKSVLVDATNKDATKAVSLQIDAALDCVSSVFRQADNLAASSKVSEKIEAITANTKQRLVAYLAYNKSQDGTTSSLARGDTCE
;
A
#
# COMPACT_ATOMS: atom_id res chain seq x y z
N MET A 1 40.51 -44.51 73.40
CA MET A 1 40.01 -45.54 72.47
C MET A 1 40.01 -44.90 71.08
N ASN A 2 41.16 -44.93 70.40
CA ASN A 2 41.47 -45.79 69.24
C ASN A 2 40.56 -45.44 68.04
N GLY A 3 40.99 -44.96 66.87
CA GLY A 3 42.31 -44.96 66.23
C GLY A 3 42.18 -45.51 64.80
N LEU A 4 42.95 -44.92 63.86
CA LEU A 4 43.32 -45.40 62.50
C LEU A 4 42.26 -45.14 61.39
N SER A 5 42.44 -44.23 60.41
CA SER A 5 43.47 -44.06 59.36
C SER A 5 43.52 -45.20 58.34
N LEU A 6 43.39 -44.88 57.04
CA LEU A 6 44.36 -45.23 55.99
C LEU A 6 44.01 -44.53 54.65
N PHE A 7 44.97 -43.74 54.17
CA PHE A 7 45.14 -43.33 52.78
C PHE A 7 45.59 -44.53 51.94
N SER A 8 45.27 -44.54 50.63
CA SER A 8 46.23 -44.96 49.61
C SER A 8 45.92 -44.35 48.24
N ASN A 9 46.95 -43.74 47.66
CA ASN A 9 47.02 -43.20 46.31
C ASN A 9 47.35 -44.30 45.28
N ALA A 10 46.92 -44.11 44.04
CA ALA A 10 47.59 -44.61 42.82
C ALA A 10 47.18 -43.65 41.69
N ASP A 11 48.06 -42.71 41.36
CA ASP A 11 48.95 -42.72 40.18
C ASP A 11 48.20 -42.47 38.85
N LEU A 12 48.24 -41.25 38.31
CA LEU A 12 49.31 -40.76 37.40
C LEU A 12 49.45 -41.63 36.14
N LEU A 13 48.96 -41.13 34.99
CA LEU A 13 49.79 -40.73 33.84
C LEU A 13 49.03 -40.66 32.51
N HIS A 14 49.40 -39.62 31.75
CA HIS A 14 49.53 -39.57 30.29
C HIS A 14 48.29 -39.57 29.38
N ALA A 15 48.16 -38.45 28.68
CA ALA A 15 48.33 -38.34 27.21
C ALA A 15 47.22 -37.54 26.53
N SER A 16 47.54 -36.26 26.35
CA SER A 16 47.26 -35.46 25.16
C SER A 16 47.01 -36.30 23.88
N ARG A 17 45.81 -36.18 23.30
CA ARG A 17 45.60 -36.33 21.86
C ARG A 17 44.74 -35.21 21.31
N PHE A 18 45.47 -34.23 20.76
CA PHE A 18 45.12 -33.49 19.56
C PHE A 18 44.42 -34.40 18.54
N LEU A 19 43.21 -34.05 18.12
CA LEU A 19 42.70 -34.39 16.79
C LEU A 19 41.96 -33.19 16.20
N ALA A 20 42.72 -32.52 15.32
CA ALA A 20 42.32 -31.86 14.08
C ALA A 20 40.84 -31.45 13.90
N ARG A 21 40.61 -30.13 13.96
CA ARG A 21 39.46 -29.48 13.30
C ARG A 21 39.70 -29.45 11.78
N PRO A 22 38.71 -29.80 10.93
CA PRO A 22 38.82 -29.67 9.48
C PRO A 22 38.77 -28.19 9.03
N PRO A 23 39.31 -27.86 7.85
CA PRO A 23 39.54 -26.49 7.41
C PRO A 23 38.24 -25.74 7.05
N ILE A 24 38.14 -24.52 7.57
CA ILE A 24 37.14 -23.51 7.21
C ILE A 24 37.38 -23.12 5.74
N LYS A 25 36.49 -23.55 4.84
CA LYS A 25 36.43 -23.02 3.48
C LYS A 25 35.93 -21.57 3.55
N MET A 26 36.84 -20.62 3.36
CA MET A 26 36.52 -19.23 3.05
C MET A 26 35.78 -19.17 1.72
N ILE A 27 34.47 -18.95 1.76
CA ILE A 27 33.69 -18.53 0.61
C ILE A 27 33.68 -17.00 0.64
N ARG A 28 34.39 -16.39 -0.31
CA ARG A 28 34.36 -14.95 -0.59
C ARG A 28 32.96 -14.57 -1.09
N PRO A 29 32.25 -13.61 -0.49
CA PRO A 29 31.10 -13.01 -1.16
C PRO A 29 31.62 -12.05 -2.22
N ALA A 30 31.22 -12.30 -3.47
CA ALA A 30 31.39 -11.37 -4.57
C ALA A 30 30.57 -10.10 -4.28
N LEU A 31 31.29 -9.00 -4.08
CA LEU A 31 30.78 -7.65 -4.22
C LEU A 31 30.39 -7.44 -5.68
N THR A 32 29.10 -7.35 -5.98
CA THR A 32 28.52 -6.44 -6.99
C THR A 32 27.00 -6.58 -7.00
N ALA A 33 26.32 -5.43 -7.12
CA ALA A 33 24.88 -5.23 -7.33
C ALA A 33 24.02 -4.85 -6.11
N SER A 34 24.46 -3.89 -5.28
CA SER A 34 23.58 -3.22 -4.29
C SER A 34 23.26 -1.74 -4.58
N CYS A 35 23.45 -1.26 -5.81
CA CYS A 35 23.21 0.17 -6.12
C CYS A 35 21.95 0.50 -6.93
N PHE A 36 21.14 -0.47 -7.38
CA PHE A 36 20.10 -0.15 -8.38
C PHE A 36 18.65 -0.01 -7.88
N PHE A 37 18.31 -0.39 -6.64
CA PHE A 37 16.88 -0.42 -6.24
C PHE A 37 16.47 0.65 -5.22
N MET A 38 17.37 1.52 -4.79
CA MET A 38 17.10 2.57 -3.80
C MET A 38 16.48 3.85 -4.42
N GLN A 39 15.83 3.71 -5.58
CA GLN A 39 15.30 4.81 -6.37
C GLN A 39 13.80 4.66 -6.69
N TRP A 40 13.13 3.58 -6.28
CA TRP A 40 11.78 3.29 -6.78
C TRP A 40 10.64 3.83 -5.91
N VAL A 41 10.73 3.78 -4.58
CA VAL A 41 9.58 4.12 -3.70
C VAL A 41 9.45 5.63 -3.44
N GLY A 42 10.56 6.37 -3.34
CA GLY A 42 10.53 7.83 -3.14
C GLY A 42 10.38 8.66 -4.42
N ARG A 43 10.66 8.08 -5.59
CA ARG A 43 10.69 8.83 -6.86
C ARG A 43 9.36 8.78 -7.63
N PHE A 44 8.52 7.78 -7.37
CA PHE A 44 7.21 7.65 -8.04
C PHE A 44 6.21 8.72 -7.59
N PHE A 45 6.31 9.21 -6.34
CA PHE A 45 5.45 10.29 -5.83
C PHE A 45 5.93 11.68 -6.27
N ILE A 46 7.25 11.91 -6.31
CA ILE A 46 7.83 13.20 -6.71
C ILE A 46 7.80 13.41 -8.24
N GLU A 47 8.03 12.38 -9.06
CA GLU A 47 8.00 12.51 -10.53
C GLU A 47 6.57 12.70 -11.09
N ARG A 48 5.53 12.19 -10.41
CA ARG A 48 4.13 12.30 -10.90
C ARG A 48 3.49 13.67 -10.63
N MET A 49 3.94 14.41 -9.62
CA MET A 49 3.50 15.80 -9.40
C MET A 49 4.14 16.80 -10.38
N ASN A 50 5.35 16.51 -10.87
CA ASN A 50 6.09 17.42 -11.75
C ASN A 50 5.74 17.24 -13.25
N MET A 51 5.18 16.09 -13.66
CA MET A 51 4.75 15.86 -15.05
C MET A 51 3.43 16.56 -15.42
N LYS A 52 2.51 16.78 -14.47
CA LYS A 52 1.21 17.41 -14.79
C LYS A 52 1.29 18.94 -14.96
N TRP A 53 2.36 19.58 -14.50
CA TRP A 53 2.61 21.02 -14.64
C TRP A 53 3.35 21.43 -15.93
N ARG A 54 4.03 20.50 -16.60
CA ARG A 54 4.75 20.78 -17.87
C ARG A 54 3.88 20.73 -19.12
N GLU A 55 2.71 20.09 -19.04
CA GLU A 55 1.76 20.02 -20.16
C GLU A 55 0.71 21.15 -20.09
N LEU A 56 0.46 21.73 -18.91
CA LEU A 56 -0.40 22.92 -18.78
C LEU A 56 0.32 24.23 -19.18
N THR A 57 1.66 24.25 -19.17
CA THR A 57 2.45 25.44 -19.53
C THR A 57 2.74 25.55 -21.04
N LYS A 58 2.63 24.46 -21.81
CA LYS A 58 2.82 24.47 -23.28
C LYS A 58 1.57 24.89 -24.06
N ALA A 59 0.38 24.83 -23.44
CA ALA A 59 -0.87 25.21 -24.08
C ALA A 59 -1.15 26.73 -24.08
N ALA A 60 -0.36 27.54 -23.37
CA ALA A 60 -0.62 28.97 -23.17
C ALA A 60 0.26 29.91 -24.03
N ALA A 61 1.12 29.39 -24.90
CA ALA A 61 2.09 30.20 -25.64
C ALA A 61 2.13 29.86 -27.14
N SER A 62 1.00 29.96 -27.85
CA SER A 62 0.97 30.19 -29.30
C SER A 62 -0.47 30.37 -29.80
N THR A 63 -0.98 31.60 -29.70
CA THR A 63 -1.82 32.27 -30.72
C THR A 63 -2.29 33.61 -30.16
N ALA A 64 -1.43 34.62 -30.28
CA ALA A 64 -1.84 36.03 -30.24
C ALA A 64 -1.72 36.57 -31.66
N MET A 65 -2.85 36.69 -32.38
CA MET A 65 -3.03 37.64 -33.49
C MET A 65 -4.51 37.66 -33.89
N GLY A 66 -5.16 38.83 -33.80
CA GLY A 66 -6.45 39.07 -34.48
C GLY A 66 -7.54 39.73 -33.63
N LEU A 67 -7.37 41.00 -33.28
CA LEU A 67 -8.47 41.90 -32.95
C LEU A 67 -9.33 42.14 -34.20
N ALA A 68 -10.62 41.81 -34.14
CA ALA A 68 -11.64 42.40 -35.00
C ALA A 68 -12.90 42.67 -34.17
N LEU A 69 -13.15 43.95 -33.93
CA LEU A 69 -14.41 44.50 -33.43
C LEU A 69 -15.48 44.31 -34.52
N VAL A 70 -16.55 43.58 -34.22
CA VAL A 70 -17.86 43.77 -34.88
C VAL A 70 -18.93 43.85 -33.81
N ALA A 71 -19.56 45.03 -33.79
CA ALA A 71 -20.72 45.37 -33.01
C ALA A 71 -22.02 44.92 -33.73
N CYS A 72 -23.07 44.78 -32.92
CA CYS A 72 -24.50 44.80 -33.26
C CYS A 72 -25.10 43.55 -33.94
N GLY A 73 -26.23 43.09 -33.39
CA GLY A 73 -27.13 42.17 -34.08
C GLY A 73 -27.91 41.26 -33.16
N GLY A 74 -28.79 41.81 -32.32
CA GLY A 74 -29.87 41.02 -31.74
C GLY A 74 -30.75 40.48 -32.86
N HIS A 75 -31.04 39.18 -32.84
CA HIS A 75 -32.12 38.55 -33.59
C HIS A 75 -32.75 37.49 -32.71
N ASP A 76 -34.00 37.75 -32.35
CA ASP A 76 -34.90 36.83 -31.69
C ASP A 76 -35.03 35.53 -32.49
N ARG A 77 -34.68 34.41 -31.86
CA ARG A 77 -35.24 33.11 -32.21
C ARG A 77 -35.84 32.51 -30.94
N ASN A 78 -37.14 32.72 -30.82
CA ASN A 78 -38.02 31.95 -29.96
C ASN A 78 -38.12 30.52 -30.51
N ASP A 79 -37.10 29.70 -30.25
CA ASP A 79 -37.25 28.25 -30.31
C ASP A 79 -37.43 27.77 -28.87
N ALA A 80 -38.71 27.67 -28.50
CA ALA A 80 -39.16 26.99 -27.31
C ALA A 80 -38.86 25.48 -27.45
N SER A 81 -37.63 25.08 -27.12
CA SER A 81 -37.34 23.72 -26.69
C SER A 81 -37.10 23.76 -25.19
N ALA A 82 -38.19 23.52 -24.44
CA ALA A 82 -38.15 23.21 -23.03
C ALA A 82 -37.46 21.84 -22.84
N GLN A 83 -36.12 21.79 -22.96
CA GLN A 83 -35.33 20.82 -22.21
C GLN A 83 -35.05 21.46 -20.85
N GLY A 84 -35.69 20.90 -19.83
CA GLY A 84 -35.52 21.32 -18.45
C GLY A 84 -34.05 21.41 -18.08
N ASN A 85 -33.65 22.59 -17.61
CA ASN A 85 -32.39 22.82 -16.93
C ASN A 85 -32.41 22.07 -15.60
N ALA A 86 -32.27 20.74 -15.63
CA ALA A 86 -31.87 20.00 -14.46
C ALA A 86 -30.44 20.46 -14.12
N PRO A 87 -30.17 20.87 -12.86
CA PRO A 87 -28.81 21.11 -12.42
C PRO A 87 -27.92 19.92 -12.79
N PRO A 88 -26.64 20.13 -13.17
CA PRO A 88 -25.73 19.02 -13.38
C PRO A 88 -25.74 18.12 -12.14
N PRO A 89 -25.81 16.79 -12.31
CA PRO A 89 -25.86 15.89 -11.16
C PRO A 89 -24.66 16.14 -10.26
N THR A 90 -24.89 16.17 -8.95
CA THR A 90 -23.78 16.24 -8.00
C THR A 90 -22.86 15.03 -8.19
N ALA A 91 -21.60 15.15 -7.76
CA ALA A 91 -20.63 14.05 -7.88
C ALA A 91 -21.16 12.76 -7.22
N GLU A 92 -21.87 12.89 -6.11
CA GLU A 92 -22.50 11.79 -5.38
C GLU A 92 -23.60 11.12 -6.20
N ALA A 93 -24.45 11.91 -6.88
CA ALA A 93 -25.51 11.37 -7.73
C ALA A 93 -24.93 10.65 -8.98
N ALA A 94 -23.86 11.19 -9.56
CA ALA A 94 -23.15 10.54 -10.66
C ALA A 94 -22.50 9.22 -10.23
N ILE A 95 -21.87 9.18 -9.06
CA ILE A 95 -21.28 7.97 -8.47
C ILE A 95 -22.36 6.92 -8.19
N ALA A 96 -23.47 7.31 -7.54
CA ALA A 96 -24.57 6.39 -7.24
C ALA A 96 -25.15 5.77 -8.52
N LYS A 97 -25.27 6.55 -9.60
CA LYS A 97 -25.69 6.02 -10.91
C LYS A 97 -24.72 4.97 -11.44
N LEU A 98 -23.41 5.20 -11.35
CA LEU A 98 -22.40 4.24 -11.79
C LEU A 98 -22.37 2.96 -10.93
N GLU A 99 -22.61 3.08 -9.62
CA GLU A 99 -22.73 1.94 -8.71
C GLU A 99 -23.98 1.11 -9.02
N ASN A 100 -25.13 1.76 -9.20
CA ASN A 100 -26.38 1.08 -9.53
C ASN A 100 -26.33 0.42 -10.91
N ALA A 101 -25.55 0.98 -11.84
CA ALA A 101 -25.28 0.38 -13.15
C ALA A 101 -24.21 -0.74 -13.10
N GLY A 102 -23.58 -0.98 -11.95
CA GLY A 102 -22.48 -1.95 -11.80
C GLY A 102 -21.17 -1.56 -12.49
N ALA A 103 -21.05 -0.31 -12.96
CA ALA A 103 -19.85 0.18 -13.63
C ALA A 103 -18.67 0.42 -12.66
N ILE A 104 -18.97 0.67 -11.39
CA ILE A 104 -18.00 0.79 -10.29
C ILE A 104 -18.50 0.00 -9.07
N PRO A 105 -17.60 -0.47 -8.18
CA PRO A 105 -18.02 -1.15 -6.97
C PRO A 105 -18.80 -0.19 -6.06
N LYS A 106 -19.81 -0.74 -5.38
CA LYS A 106 -20.56 -0.04 -4.34
C LYS A 106 -19.72 0.01 -3.07
N LEU A 107 -19.30 1.22 -2.69
CA LEU A 107 -18.44 1.43 -1.51
C LEU A 107 -19.20 2.18 -0.41
N ASP A 108 -18.89 1.85 0.84
CA ASP A 108 -19.35 2.60 2.00
C ASP A 108 -18.70 3.98 2.02
N ARG A 109 -19.54 5.02 2.08
CA ARG A 109 -19.13 6.43 2.20
C ARG A 109 -19.67 7.08 3.47
N SER A 110 -19.99 6.28 4.48
CA SER A 110 -20.39 6.78 5.79
C SER A 110 -19.29 7.63 6.43
N ALA A 111 -19.66 8.45 7.42
CA ALA A 111 -18.72 9.28 8.16
C ALA A 111 -17.80 8.48 9.11
N SER A 112 -18.10 7.19 9.34
CA SER A 112 -17.31 6.33 10.22
C SER A 112 -15.95 6.02 9.59
N LEU A 113 -14.87 6.23 10.35
CA LEU A 113 -13.52 5.85 9.91
C LEU A 113 -13.41 4.33 9.70
N ALA A 114 -13.90 3.55 10.67
CA ALA A 114 -13.91 2.10 10.60
C ALA A 114 -14.85 1.59 9.51
N GLY A 115 -16.04 2.18 9.38
CA GLY A 115 -17.11 1.62 8.55
C GLY A 115 -17.65 0.29 9.11
N PRO A 116 -18.56 -0.37 8.38
CA PRO A 116 -19.07 -1.70 8.73
C PRO A 116 -18.02 -2.80 8.51
N ASP A 117 -17.86 -3.67 9.50
CA ASP A 117 -17.08 -4.91 9.51
C ASP A 117 -17.86 -5.90 10.39
N VAL A 118 -18.82 -6.61 9.78
CA VAL A 118 -19.78 -7.43 10.52
C VAL A 118 -19.16 -8.75 10.99
N ASP A 119 -18.24 -9.31 10.20
CA ASP A 119 -17.57 -10.57 10.53
C ASP A 119 -16.32 -10.39 11.43
N GLY A 120 -15.90 -9.14 11.65
CA GLY A 120 -14.79 -8.78 12.54
C GLY A 120 -13.44 -9.21 11.98
N ASN A 121 -13.32 -9.40 10.67
CA ASN A 121 -12.09 -9.87 10.03
C ASN A 121 -11.03 -8.74 9.89
N GLY A 122 -11.38 -7.49 10.21
CA GLY A 122 -10.52 -6.31 10.12
C GLY A 122 -10.49 -5.66 8.75
N VAL A 123 -11.33 -6.09 7.82
CA VAL A 123 -11.60 -5.51 6.51
C VAL A 123 -13.05 -5.00 6.53
N ARG A 124 -13.29 -3.87 5.87
CA ARG A 124 -14.66 -3.38 5.72
C ARG A 124 -15.46 -4.27 4.78
N ASP A 125 -16.74 -4.50 5.10
CA ASP A 125 -17.63 -5.38 4.34
C ASP A 125 -17.74 -4.99 2.85
N ASP A 126 -17.68 -3.69 2.52
CA ASP A 126 -17.73 -3.20 1.14
C ASP A 126 -16.46 -3.52 0.34
N ILE A 127 -15.31 -3.47 1.02
CA ILE A 127 -14.01 -3.85 0.46
C ILE A 127 -13.93 -5.38 0.33
N ASP A 128 -14.43 -6.13 1.31
CA ASP A 128 -14.54 -7.58 1.23
C ASP A 128 -15.38 -8.01 0.04
N ALA A 129 -16.57 -7.44 -0.13
CA ALA A 129 -17.43 -7.72 -1.27
C ALA A 129 -16.73 -7.41 -2.60
N TYR A 130 -16.00 -6.29 -2.69
CA TYR A 130 -15.21 -5.95 -3.87
C TYR A 130 -14.11 -6.98 -4.16
N ILE A 131 -13.33 -7.36 -3.14
CA ILE A 131 -12.22 -8.32 -3.29
C ILE A 131 -12.75 -9.71 -3.68
N ASN A 132 -13.80 -10.18 -3.00
CA ASN A 132 -14.45 -11.46 -3.28
C ASN A 132 -15.04 -11.51 -4.70
N GLY A 133 -15.61 -10.41 -5.19
CA GLY A 133 -16.13 -10.32 -6.56
C GLY A 133 -15.05 -10.17 -7.64
N LYS A 134 -13.87 -9.62 -7.28
CA LYS A 134 -12.79 -9.33 -8.25
C LYS A 134 -11.80 -10.47 -8.44
N PHE A 135 -11.49 -11.23 -7.39
CA PHE A 135 -10.43 -12.24 -7.40
C PHE A 135 -11.01 -13.65 -7.27
N THR A 136 -10.95 -14.41 -8.37
CA THR A 136 -11.38 -15.82 -8.40
C THR A 136 -10.33 -16.76 -7.80
N ASP A 137 -9.05 -16.48 -8.03
CA ASP A 137 -7.94 -17.23 -7.43
C ASP A 137 -7.87 -17.03 -5.91
N ALA A 138 -7.86 -18.13 -5.17
CA ALA A 138 -7.92 -18.11 -3.72
C ALA A 138 -6.65 -17.52 -3.08
N LYS A 139 -5.47 -17.71 -3.68
CA LYS A 139 -4.21 -17.19 -3.14
C LYS A 139 -4.13 -15.68 -3.33
N GLN A 140 -4.48 -15.19 -4.53
CA GLN A 140 -4.58 -13.76 -4.81
C GLN A 140 -5.60 -13.10 -3.88
N ARG A 141 -6.78 -13.70 -3.74
CA ARG A 141 -7.82 -13.19 -2.85
C ARG A 141 -7.33 -13.08 -1.41
N LYS A 142 -6.69 -14.12 -0.85
CA LYS A 142 -6.15 -14.11 0.51
C LYS A 142 -5.08 -13.02 0.70
N ALA A 143 -4.15 -12.88 -0.25
CA ALA A 143 -3.11 -11.85 -0.20
C ALA A 143 -3.70 -10.43 -0.24
N VAL A 144 -4.71 -10.20 -1.08
CA VAL A 144 -5.36 -8.88 -1.19
C VAL A 144 -6.20 -8.58 0.06
N LEU A 145 -6.84 -9.58 0.67
CA LEU A 145 -7.51 -9.42 1.97
C LEU A 145 -6.52 -9.03 3.09
N GLN A 146 -5.33 -9.65 3.11
CA GLN A 146 -4.27 -9.27 4.03
C GLN A 146 -3.84 -7.81 3.83
N ALA A 147 -3.66 -7.38 2.57
CA ALA A 147 -3.35 -5.98 2.25
C ALA A 147 -4.48 -5.02 2.65
N ALA A 148 -5.75 -5.40 2.41
CA ALA A 148 -6.90 -4.59 2.79
C ALA A 148 -6.99 -4.39 4.31
N ARG A 149 -6.79 -5.47 5.09
CA ARG A 149 -6.75 -5.41 6.56
C ARG A 149 -5.61 -4.53 7.06
N ALA A 150 -4.42 -4.66 6.48
CA ALA A 150 -3.26 -3.85 6.85
C ALA A 150 -3.50 -2.36 6.51
N MET A 151 -4.05 -2.07 5.34
CA MET A 151 -4.40 -0.71 4.93
C MET A 151 -5.50 -0.10 5.80
N GLN A 152 -6.51 -0.87 6.21
CA GLN A 152 -7.55 -0.40 7.12
C GLN A 152 -6.97 0.11 8.44
N LYS A 153 -5.92 -0.54 8.97
CA LYS A 153 -5.24 -0.09 10.19
C LYS A 153 -4.57 1.28 10.05
N SER A 154 -4.13 1.68 8.84
CA SER A 154 -3.54 3.01 8.61
C SER A 154 -4.54 4.16 8.82
N VAL A 155 -5.84 3.90 8.64
CA VAL A 155 -6.91 4.88 8.85
C VAL A 155 -7.37 4.91 10.31
N LEU A 156 -7.11 3.85 11.07
CA LEU A 156 -7.60 3.66 12.44
C LEU A 156 -6.55 3.90 13.52
N VAL A 157 -5.27 3.86 13.16
CA VAL A 157 -4.17 4.05 14.11
C VAL A 157 -4.12 5.50 14.60
N ASP A 158 -3.80 5.65 15.89
CA ASP A 158 -3.45 6.96 16.43
C ASP A 158 -2.12 7.43 15.84
N ALA A 159 -2.18 8.42 14.95
CA ALA A 159 -1.02 8.98 14.25
C ALA A 159 0.00 9.65 15.20
N THR A 160 -0.36 9.93 16.46
CA THR A 160 0.57 10.49 17.45
C THR A 160 1.40 9.41 18.16
N ASN A 161 0.94 8.15 18.12
CA ASN A 161 1.62 7.01 18.71
C ASN A 161 2.59 6.38 17.71
N LYS A 162 3.85 6.80 17.76
CA LYS A 162 4.92 6.36 16.84
C LYS A 162 5.14 4.85 16.82
N ASP A 163 5.00 4.18 17.95
CA ASP A 163 5.19 2.73 18.03
C ASP A 163 4.04 2.01 17.33
N ALA A 164 2.81 2.48 17.52
CA ALA A 164 1.63 1.96 16.84
C ALA A 164 1.69 2.19 15.32
N THR A 165 2.06 3.39 14.89
CA THR A 165 2.18 3.71 13.45
C THR A 165 3.31 2.93 12.79
N LYS A 166 4.44 2.71 13.51
CA LYS A 166 5.51 1.84 13.03
C LYS A 166 5.06 0.39 12.90
N ALA A 167 4.31 -0.13 13.86
CA ALA A 167 3.77 -1.49 13.79
C ALA A 167 2.83 -1.66 12.59
N VAL A 168 1.96 -0.68 12.34
CA VAL A 168 1.07 -0.67 11.16
C VAL A 168 1.87 -0.62 9.86
N SER A 169 2.91 0.21 9.78
CA SER A 169 3.79 0.27 8.61
C SER A 169 4.46 -1.06 8.29
N LEU A 170 4.94 -1.78 9.31
CA LEU A 170 5.53 -3.11 9.09
C LEU A 170 4.50 -4.14 8.62
N GLN A 171 3.25 -4.04 9.09
CA GLN A 171 2.16 -4.91 8.63
C GLN A 171 1.77 -4.61 7.17
N ILE A 172 1.74 -3.33 6.78
CA ILE A 172 1.53 -2.92 5.40
C ILE A 172 2.67 -3.43 4.51
N ASP A 173 3.93 -3.22 4.91
CA ASP A 173 5.10 -3.69 4.17
C ASP A 173 5.05 -5.21 3.94
N ALA A 174 4.72 -6.00 4.97
CA ALA A 174 4.56 -7.44 4.86
C ALA A 174 3.40 -7.83 3.92
N ALA A 175 2.25 -7.17 4.03
CA ALA A 175 1.10 -7.48 3.18
C ALA A 175 1.35 -7.13 1.71
N LEU A 176 2.03 -6.02 1.42
CA LEU A 176 2.41 -5.63 0.07
C LEU A 176 3.46 -6.57 -0.53
N ASP A 177 4.41 -7.05 0.27
CA ASP A 177 5.35 -8.09 -0.14
C ASP A 177 4.62 -9.40 -0.47
N CYS A 178 3.65 -9.82 0.34
CA CYS A 178 2.81 -10.99 0.05
C CYS A 178 2.06 -10.83 -1.29
N VAL A 179 1.40 -9.69 -1.52
CA VAL A 179 0.72 -9.40 -2.80
C VAL A 179 1.72 -9.48 -3.97
N SER A 180 2.90 -8.86 -3.84
CA SER A 180 3.95 -8.92 -4.86
C SER A 180 4.39 -10.36 -5.14
N SER A 181 4.61 -11.16 -4.09
CA SER A 181 5.01 -12.56 -4.17
C SER A 181 3.96 -13.42 -4.89
N VAL A 182 2.69 -13.33 -4.49
CA VAL A 182 1.61 -14.14 -5.08
C VAL A 182 1.37 -13.77 -6.54
N PHE A 183 1.37 -12.47 -6.87
CA PHE A 183 1.16 -12.03 -8.25
C PHE A 183 2.35 -12.34 -9.15
N ARG A 184 3.58 -12.33 -8.62
CA ARG A 184 4.78 -12.79 -9.34
C ARG A 184 4.71 -14.28 -9.67
N GLN A 185 4.25 -15.10 -8.74
CA GLN A 185 4.08 -16.54 -8.97
C GLN A 185 3.03 -16.84 -10.06
N ALA A 186 2.06 -15.94 -10.25
CA ALA A 186 1.05 -16.01 -11.29
C ALA A 186 1.47 -15.31 -12.61
N ASP A 187 2.75 -14.95 -12.78
CA ASP A 187 3.31 -14.20 -13.91
C ASP A 187 2.56 -12.89 -14.22
N ASN A 188 2.06 -12.23 -13.17
CA ASN A 188 1.26 -11.01 -13.26
C ASN A 188 1.75 -9.93 -12.28
N LEU A 189 3.06 -9.83 -12.11
CA LEU A 189 3.68 -8.86 -11.19
C LEU A 189 3.25 -7.42 -11.51
N ALA A 190 3.08 -7.06 -12.78
CA ALA A 190 2.64 -5.72 -13.18
C ALA A 190 1.25 -5.34 -12.63
N ALA A 191 0.40 -6.31 -12.29
CA ALA A 191 -0.89 -6.05 -11.66
C ALA A 191 -0.77 -5.82 -10.14
N SER A 192 0.30 -6.29 -9.47
CA SER A 192 0.42 -6.21 -8.01
C SER A 192 0.33 -4.76 -7.52
N SER A 193 1.09 -3.84 -8.12
CA SER A 193 1.07 -2.43 -7.75
C SER A 193 -0.30 -1.79 -7.98
N LYS A 194 -0.96 -2.11 -9.10
CA LYS A 194 -2.31 -1.58 -9.40
C LYS A 194 -3.36 -2.07 -8.42
N VAL A 195 -3.23 -3.31 -7.95
CA VAL A 195 -4.12 -3.87 -6.93
C VAL A 195 -3.90 -3.16 -5.60
N SER A 196 -2.64 -2.99 -5.17
CA SER A 196 -2.32 -2.28 -3.94
C SER A 196 -2.80 -0.82 -3.95
N GLU A 197 -2.55 -0.09 -5.04
CA GLU A 197 -3.07 1.28 -5.25
C GLU A 197 -4.60 1.33 -5.18
N LYS A 198 -5.27 0.33 -5.74
CA LYS A 198 -6.73 0.25 -5.73
C LYS A 198 -7.27 0.00 -4.33
N ILE A 199 -6.64 -0.89 -3.56
CA ILE A 199 -7.03 -1.17 -2.17
C ILE A 199 -6.83 0.07 -1.31
N GLU A 200 -5.70 0.76 -1.41
CA GLU A 200 -5.47 2.04 -0.71
C GLU A 200 -6.57 3.06 -1.04
N ALA A 201 -6.89 3.23 -2.34
CA ALA A 201 -7.89 4.19 -2.78
C ALA A 201 -9.32 3.89 -2.27
N ILE A 202 -9.74 2.62 -2.21
CA ILE A 202 -11.06 2.26 -1.69
C ILE A 202 -11.12 2.28 -0.15
N THR A 203 -9.97 2.10 0.52
CA THR A 203 -9.83 2.27 1.97
C THR A 203 -9.95 3.74 2.36
N ALA A 204 -9.27 4.66 1.67
CA ALA A 204 -9.29 6.11 1.95
C ALA A 204 -10.39 6.89 1.19
N ASN A 205 -11.50 6.23 0.83
CA ASN A 205 -12.50 6.73 -0.12
C ASN A 205 -13.40 7.89 0.35
N THR A 206 -13.27 8.35 1.59
CA THR A 206 -14.01 9.51 2.12
C THR A 206 -13.04 10.58 2.61
N LYS A 207 -13.50 11.83 2.74
CA LYS A 207 -12.66 12.94 3.22
C LYS A 207 -12.05 12.63 4.59
N GLN A 208 -12.85 12.08 5.51
CA GLN A 208 -12.42 11.74 6.87
C GLN A 208 -11.35 10.64 6.84
N ARG A 209 -11.56 9.58 6.06
CA ARG A 209 -10.60 8.47 5.94
C ARG A 209 -9.31 8.92 5.25
N LEU A 210 -9.40 9.76 4.24
CA LEU A 210 -8.24 10.34 3.57
C LEU A 210 -7.41 11.21 4.52
N VAL A 211 -8.06 12.06 5.34
CA VAL A 211 -7.34 12.89 6.32
C VAL A 211 -6.63 12.02 7.36
N ALA A 212 -7.28 10.96 7.86
CA ALA A 212 -6.65 10.01 8.78
C ALA A 212 -5.46 9.27 8.15
N TYR A 213 -5.62 8.79 6.90
CA TYR A 213 -4.55 8.15 6.14
C TYR A 213 -3.35 9.09 5.93
N LEU A 214 -3.60 10.37 5.60
CA LEU A 214 -2.56 11.37 5.47
C LEU A 214 -1.85 11.68 6.80
N ALA A 215 -2.58 11.66 7.92
CA ALA A 215 -1.97 11.80 9.24
C ALA A 215 -1.05 10.63 9.58
N TYR A 216 -1.46 9.39 9.26
CA TYR A 216 -0.60 8.21 9.34
C TYR A 216 0.63 8.33 8.43
N ASN A 217 0.47 8.71 7.17
CA ASN A 217 1.63 8.89 6.27
C ASN A 217 2.58 9.94 6.84
N LYS A 218 2.03 11.04 7.38
CA LYS A 218 2.82 12.10 8.01
C LYS A 218 3.61 11.60 9.23
N SER A 219 3.08 10.67 10.02
CA SER A 219 3.80 10.11 11.17
C SER A 219 4.97 9.21 10.74
N GLN A 220 4.93 8.67 9.52
CA GLN A 220 5.99 7.83 8.95
C GLN A 220 7.07 8.63 8.19
N ASP A 221 6.85 9.92 7.94
CA ASP A 221 7.81 10.80 7.26
C ASP A 221 9.19 10.77 7.95
N GLY A 222 10.24 10.58 7.16
CA GLY A 222 11.62 10.55 7.65
C GLY A 222 12.02 9.27 8.38
N THR A 223 11.14 8.26 8.47
CA THR A 223 11.48 6.94 9.01
C THR A 223 12.09 6.04 7.94
N THR A 224 12.83 5.01 8.38
CA THR A 224 13.33 3.94 7.51
C THR A 224 12.82 2.59 8.01
N SER A 225 12.56 1.65 7.10
CA SER A 225 12.30 0.24 7.39
C SER A 225 13.20 -0.63 6.53
N SER A 226 13.51 -1.83 7.04
CA SER A 226 14.04 -2.89 6.21
C SER A 226 12.90 -3.56 5.45
N LEU A 227 13.15 -3.95 4.20
CA LEU A 227 12.24 -4.83 3.48
C LEU A 227 11.94 -6.09 4.28
N ALA A 228 10.70 -6.58 4.17
CA ALA A 228 10.31 -7.84 4.76
C ALA A 228 11.18 -8.99 4.19
N ARG A 229 11.44 -10.01 5.01
CA ARG A 229 12.24 -11.17 4.62
C ARG A 229 11.44 -12.45 4.83
N GLY A 230 11.58 -13.38 3.90
CA GLY A 230 10.92 -14.69 3.97
C GLY A 230 9.51 -14.64 3.40
N ASP A 231 8.68 -15.61 3.79
CA ASP A 231 7.26 -15.62 3.45
C ASP A 231 6.50 -14.68 4.39
N THR A 232 5.83 -13.70 3.79
CA THR A 232 5.08 -12.64 4.48
C THR A 232 3.57 -12.85 4.40
N CYS A 233 3.13 -13.88 3.68
CA CYS A 233 1.72 -14.22 3.58
C CYS A 233 1.22 -14.91 4.86
N GLU A 234 0.05 -14.50 5.33
CA GLU A 234 -0.71 -15.16 6.41
C GLU A 234 -1.47 -16.39 5.88
#